data_AF-A0A820TEK7-F1
#
_entry.id   AF-A0A820TEK7-F1
#
_cell.length_a   1.000
_cell.length_b   1.000
_cell.length_c   1.000
_cell.angle_alpha   90.00
_cell.angle_beta   90.00
_cell.angle_gamma   90.00
#
_symmetry.space_group_name_H-M   'P 1'
#
loop_
_entity.id
_entity.type
_entity.pdbx_description
1 polymer ?
#
loop_
_entity_poly.entity_id
_entity_poly.type
_entity_poly.pdbx_seq_one_letter_code
_entity_poly.pdbx_strand_id
1 'polypeptide(L)' 'NELIVQGEHRHKDKNRSERSFFFKSTTLPPGTQIDQLQSHITDDGQLKIEAPFVEQKEAPKSIDGQKH' A
#
# COMPACT_ATOMS: atom_id res chain seq x y z
N ASN A 1 -10.03 1.11 -2.14
CA ASN A 1 -8.87 0.40 -1.55
C ASN A 1 -7.70 1.36 -1.48
N GLU A 2 -7.52 2.03 -0.34
CA GLU A 2 -6.40 2.95 -0.13
C GLU A 2 -5.44 2.36 0.91
N LEU A 3 -4.14 2.42 0.63
CA LEU A 3 -3.08 2.08 1.56
C LEU A 3 -2.54 3.37 2.16
N ILE A 4 -2.61 3.47 3.49
CA ILE A 4 -2.11 4.62 4.23
C ILE A 4 -0.97 4.14 5.12
N VAL A 5 0.19 4.75 4.95
CA VAL A 5 1.39 4.50 5.74
C VAL A 5 1.61 5.71 6.64
N GLN A 6 1.59 5.47 7.95
CA GLN A 6 1.87 6.47 8.97
C GLN A 6 3.08 6.02 9.80
N GLY A 7 4.10 6.86 9.87
CA GLY A 7 5.28 6.64 10.68
C GLY A 7 5.56 7.87 11.54
N GLU A 8 5.85 7.66 12.82
CA GLU A 8 6.37 8.68 13.71
C GLU A 8 7.78 8.29 14.14
N HIS A 9 8.75 9.14 13.83
CA HIS A 9 10.12 9.01 14.31
C HIS A 9 10.38 10.11 15.33
N ARG A 10 10.66 9.73 16.58
CA ARG A 10 11.01 10.66 17.65
C ARG A 10 12.44 10.38 18.10
N HIS A 11 13.34 11.30 17.77
CA HIS A 11 14.72 11.28 18.26
C HIS A 11 14.88 12.33 19.36
N LYS A 12 15.41 11.90 20.51
CA LYS A 12 15.60 12.79 21.66
C LYS A 12 17.04 12.71 22.13
N ASP A 13 17.82 13.72 21.77
CA ASP A 13 19.20 13.91 22.20
C ASP A 13 19.29 14.85 23.40
N LYS A 14 20.45 14.84 24.07
CA LYS A 14 20.71 15.65 25.28
C LYS A 14 20.52 17.16 25.07
N ASN A 15 20.50 17.65 23.83
CA ASN A 15 20.34 19.08 23.51
C ASN A 15 19.32 19.37 22.38
N ARG A 16 18.73 18.35 21.74
CA ARG A 16 17.74 18.52 20.67
C ARG A 16 16.69 17.43 20.72
N SER A 17 15.46 17.79 20.40
CA SER A 17 14.39 16.85 20.12
C SER A 17 14.00 17.00 18.67
N GLU A 18 14.12 15.94 17.89
CA GLU A 18 13.68 15.89 16.49
C GLU A 18 12.50 14.92 16.39
N ARG A 19 11.44 15.38 15.73
CA ARG A 19 10.24 14.56 15.51
C ARG A 19 9.89 14.66 14.04
N SER A 20 9.98 13.54 13.35
CA SER A 20 9.65 13.42 11.94
C SER A 20 8.39 12.60 11.80
N PHE A 21 7.43 13.13 11.06
CA PHE A 21 6.18 12.45 10.73
C PHE A 21 6.21 12.09 9.26
N PHE A 22 5.94 10.84 8.96
CA PHE A 22 5.85 10.33 7.60
C PHE A 22 4.41 9.90 7.36
N PHE A 23 3.78 10.54 6.38
CA PHE A 23 2.45 10.16 5.91
C PHE A 23 2.55 9.90 4.42
N LYS A 24 2.15 8.70 3.99
CA LYS A 24 2.12 8.34 2.58
C LYS A 24 0.85 7.57 2.30
N SER A 25 -0.03 8.12 1.48
CA SER A 25 -1.21 7.43 0.98
C SER A 25 -0.99 7.03 -0.47
N THR A 26 -1.49 5.85 -0.84
CA THR A 26 -1.50 5.39 -2.23
C THR A 26 -2.72 4.53 -2.48
N THR A 27 -3.30 4.65 -3.67
CA THR A 27 -4.48 3.86 -4.05
C THR A 27 -4.01 2.49 -4.54
N LEU A 28 -4.52 1.43 -3.92
CA LEU A 28 -4.20 0.07 -4.33
C LEU A 28 -5.07 -0.35 -5.53
N PRO A 29 -4.50 -1.05 -6.52
CA PRO A 29 -5.25 -1.51 -7.68
C PRO A 29 -6.33 -2.56 -7.29
N PRO A 30 -7.42 -2.64 -8.08
CA PRO A 30 -8.54 -3.55 -7.80
C PRO A 30 -8.13 -5.00 -8.08
N GLY A 31 -7.64 -5.69 -7.05
CA GLY A 31 -7.07 -7.04 -7.17
C GLY A 31 -5.95 -7.30 -6.17
N THR A 32 -5.43 -6.24 -5.53
CA THR A 32 -4.50 -6.38 -4.42
C THR A 32 -5.16 -7.11 -3.25
N GLN A 33 -4.54 -8.21 -2.84
CA GLN A 33 -4.97 -9.00 -1.68
C GLN A 33 -4.50 -8.31 -0.40
N ILE A 34 -5.38 -7.49 0.18
CA ILE A 34 -5.09 -6.77 1.43
C ILE A 34 -4.82 -7.72 2.59
N ASP A 35 -5.48 -8.87 2.60
CA ASP A 35 -5.35 -9.90 3.64
C ASP A 35 -3.94 -10.52 3.69
N GLN A 36 -3.25 -10.55 2.55
CA GLN A 36 -1.89 -11.08 2.40
C GLN A 36 -0.84 -9.96 2.28
N LEU A 37 -1.19 -8.73 2.66
CA LEU A 37 -0.25 -7.61 2.63
C LEU A 37 0.79 -7.81 3.73
N GLN A 38 2.06 -7.78 3.35
CA GLN A 38 3.20 -7.90 4.24
C GLN A 38 3.98 -6.59 4.25
N SER A 39 4.36 -6.15 5.44
CA SER A 39 5.26 -5.01 5.62
C SER A 39 6.51 -5.48 6.38
N HIS A 40 7.67 -5.04 5.90
CA HIS A 40 8.93 -5.30 6.59
C HIS A 40 9.86 -4.09 6.45
N ILE A 41 10.70 -3.89 7.45
CA ILE A 41 11.76 -2.87 7.41
C ILE A 41 13.04 -3.61 7.03
N THR A 42 13.68 -3.19 5.94
CA THR A 42 14.97 -3.74 5.54
C THR A 42 16.08 -3.24 6.46
N ASP A 43 17.22 -3.94 6.49
CA ASP A 43 18.41 -3.53 7.27
C ASP A 43 18.87 -2.09 6.94
N ASP A 44 18.68 -1.67 5.69
CA ASP A 44 18.93 -0.30 5.21
C ASP A 44 17.94 0.76 5.75
N GLY A 45 16.97 0.37 6.59
CA GLY A 45 15.99 1.29 7.21
C GLY A 45 14.82 1.68 6.30
N GLN A 46 14.62 0.98 5.18
CA GLN A 46 13.51 1.24 4.26
C GLN A 46 12.30 0.37 4.61
N LEU A 47 11.12 0.99 4.70
CA LEU A 47 9.85 0.27 4.84
C LEU A 47 9.41 -0.26 3.48
N LYS A 48 9.45 -1.59 3.31
CA LYS A 48 8.89 -2.29 2.16
C LYS A 48 7.51 -2.81 2.49
N ILE A 49 6.56 -2.55 1.59
CA ILE A 49 5.19 -3.05 1.67
C ILE A 49 4.95 -3.82 0.39
N GLU A 50 4.71 -5.12 0.52
CA GLU A 50 4.50 -6.05 -0.57
C GLU A 50 3.14 -6.71 -0.39
N ALA A 51 2.38 -6.80 -1.48
CA ALA A 51 1.08 -7.45 -1.46
C ALA A 51 0.90 -8.24 -2.76
N PRO A 52 0.43 -9.49 -2.70
CA PRO A 52 0.14 -10.25 -3.90
C PRO A 52 -1.01 -9.57 -4.64
N PHE A 53 -0.78 -9.33 -5.93
CA PHE A 53 -1.81 -8.85 -6.84
C PHE A 53 -2.46 -10.05 -7.50
N VAL A 54 -3.75 -10.24 -7.24
CA VAL A 54 -4.56 -11.16 -8.02
C VAL A 54 -5.16 -10.32 -9.13
N GLU A 55 -4.74 -10.59 -10.36
CA GLU A 55 -5.44 -10.09 -11.51
C GLU A 55 -6.87 -10.63 -11.42
N GLN A 56 -7.81 -9.76 -11.04
CA GLN A 56 -9.22 -10.08 -11.20
C GLN A 56 -9.40 -10.21 -12.70
N LYS A 57 -9.38 -11.45 -13.20
CA LYS A 57 -9.85 -11.76 -14.54
C LYS A 57 -11.16 -11.03 -14.67
N GLU A 58 -11.17 -9.98 -15.49
CA GLU A 58 -12.38 -9.32 -15.90
C GLU A 58 -13.31 -10.45 -16.32
N ALA A 59 -14.39 -10.67 -15.55
CA ALA A 59 -15.45 -11.53 -16.00
C ALA A 59 -15.79 -11.01 -17.40
N PRO A 60 -15.74 -11.87 -18.44
CA PRO A 60 -15.95 -11.41 -19.80
C PRO A 60 -17.25 -10.61 -19.80
N LYS A 61 -17.15 -9.31 -20.14
CA LYS A 61 -18.32 -8.48 -20.37
C LYS A 61 -19.22 -9.30 -21.28
N SER A 62 -20.34 -9.77 -20.75
CA SER A 62 -21.32 -10.51 -21.53
C SER A 62 -21.57 -9.70 -22.79
N ILE A 63 -21.20 -10.31 -23.91
CA ILE A 63 -21.65 -9.94 -25.24
C ILE A 63 -23.18 -9.91 -25.24
N ASP A 64 -23.78 -8.77 -24.91
CA ASP A 64 -25.19 -8.52 -25.21
C ASP A 64 -25.27 -8.18 -26.69
N GLY A 65 -25.71 -9.16 -27.47
CA GLY A 65 -26.00 -8.97 -28.88
C GLY A 65 -27.15 -8.01 -29.06
N GLN A 66 -26.94 -6.92 -29.81
CA GLN A 66 -28.03 -6.17 -30.41
C GLN A 66 -27.87 -6.16 -31.93
N LYS A 67 -28.64 -7.06 -32.53
CA LYS A 67 -29.07 -7.11 -33.92
C LYS A 67 -29.85 -5.84 -34.25
N HIS A 68 -29.54 -5.17 -35.36
CA HIS A 68 -30.50 -4.32 -36.05
C HIS A 68 -30.31 -4.39 -37.57
#